data_AF-A0A9Q6IHS1-F1
#
_entry.id   AF-A0A9Q6IHS1-F1
#
_cell.length_a   1.000
_cell.length_b   1.000
_cell.length_c   1.000
_cell.angle_alpha   90.00
_cell.angle_beta   90.00
_cell.angle_gamma   90.00
#
_symmetry.space_group_name_H-M   'P 1'
#
loop_
_entity.id
_entity.type
_entity.pdbx_description
1 polymer ?
#
loop_
_entity_poly.entity_id
_entity_poly.type
_entity_poly.pdbx_seq_one_letter_code
_entity_poly.pdbx_strand_id
1 'polypeptide(L)'
;MSHCTKFDFTYTDEEAITKAFVKLGLTPTTDIVSEFNSDFSKEVIGPLGYMGDRQFRAICASTEDDFNYFACKIENNFYKLLIEQSAPLPGDEEIMADLAARFQRAYISVAIDNTISRINASGVPTRLKEAADHFEIEFGSNYEYSIRITFSGNSVTEEVFGVKGDICTKLTEELESLLASPTAELLTEWKPEYTVVHEEQTLQILSARL
;
A
#
# COMPACT_ATOMS: atom_id res chain seq x y z
N MET A 1 -0.47 -2.24 24.50
CA MET A 1 -1.53 -1.33 23.99
C MET A 1 -1.54 -1.45 22.48
N SER A 2 -2.71 -1.72 21.89
CA SER A 2 -2.84 -1.90 20.44
C SER A 2 -3.56 -0.67 19.86
N HIS A 3 -3.21 -0.24 18.65
CA HIS A 3 -3.94 0.82 17.94
C HIS A 3 -4.35 0.36 16.54
N CYS A 4 -5.38 1.00 16.02
CA CYS A 4 -5.87 0.81 14.67
C CYS A 4 -5.95 2.18 14.01
N THR A 5 -5.22 2.40 12.93
CA THR A 5 -5.28 3.64 12.14
C THR A 5 -5.92 3.33 10.79
N LYS A 6 -6.94 4.11 10.41
CA LYS A 6 -7.56 4.04 9.08
C LYS A 6 -7.34 5.33 8.32
N PHE A 7 -7.00 5.22 7.04
CA PHE A 7 -6.76 6.37 6.16
C PHE A 7 -7.03 6.05 4.67
N ASP A 8 -7.15 7.12 3.88
CA ASP A 8 -7.27 7.03 2.43
C ASP A 8 -5.90 6.85 1.79
N PHE A 9 -5.81 5.90 0.87
CA PHE A 9 -4.59 5.55 0.17
C PHE A 9 -4.24 6.58 -0.91
N THR A 10 -2.97 6.96 -0.98
CA THR A 10 -2.42 7.80 -2.05
C THR A 10 -0.98 7.45 -2.36
N TYR A 11 -0.58 7.55 -3.62
CA TYR A 11 0.83 7.46 -4.01
C TYR A 11 1.52 8.81 -3.79
N THR A 12 2.53 8.85 -2.94
CA THR A 12 3.21 10.10 -2.53
C THR A 12 4.72 10.07 -2.78
N ASP A 13 5.32 8.87 -2.83
CA ASP A 13 6.76 8.70 -2.90
C ASP A 13 7.24 8.15 -4.25
N GLU A 14 8.11 8.92 -4.91
CA GLU A 14 8.62 8.61 -6.25
C GLU A 14 9.55 7.39 -6.26
N GLU A 15 10.36 7.23 -5.20
CA GLU A 15 11.29 6.10 -5.08
C GLU A 15 10.51 4.80 -4.87
N ALA A 16 9.46 4.83 -4.05
CA ALA A 16 8.57 3.71 -3.81
C ALA A 16 7.77 3.33 -5.07
N ILE A 17 7.29 4.30 -5.85
CA ILE A 17 6.68 4.06 -7.17
C ILE A 17 7.66 3.34 -8.09
N THR A 18 8.90 3.82 -8.17
CA THR A 18 9.94 3.22 -9.02
C THR A 18 10.25 1.79 -8.59
N LYS A 19 10.39 1.55 -7.27
CA LYS A 19 10.58 0.20 -6.72
C LYS A 19 9.38 -0.71 -6.94
N ALA A 20 8.16 -0.18 -6.91
CA ALA A 20 6.94 -0.93 -7.21
C ALA A 20 6.92 -1.43 -8.66
N PHE A 21 7.31 -0.59 -9.62
CA PHE A 21 7.51 -1.02 -11.01
C PHE A 21 8.52 -2.17 -11.13
N VAL A 22 9.67 -2.03 -10.47
CA VAL A 22 10.71 -3.07 -10.47
C VAL A 22 10.21 -4.38 -9.83
N LYS A 23 9.43 -4.30 -8.75
CA LYS A 23 8.80 -5.48 -8.11
C LYS A 23 7.84 -6.21 -9.03
N LEU A 24 7.19 -5.49 -9.95
CA LEU A 24 6.35 -6.09 -10.99
C LEU A 24 7.15 -6.66 -12.17
N GLY A 25 8.49 -6.57 -12.14
CA GLY A 25 9.36 -6.97 -13.25
C GLY A 25 9.40 -5.97 -14.40
N LEU A 26 8.90 -4.75 -14.19
CA LEU A 26 8.84 -3.71 -15.20
C LEU A 26 10.10 -2.83 -15.13
N THR A 27 10.46 -2.22 -16.27
CA THR A 27 11.58 -1.26 -16.35
C THR A 27 11.02 0.16 -16.38
N PRO A 28 11.03 0.90 -15.25
CA PRO A 28 10.49 2.24 -15.21
C PRO A 28 11.40 3.25 -15.92
N THR A 29 10.80 4.18 -16.64
CA THR A 29 11.46 5.33 -17.26
C THR A 29 10.70 6.61 -16.93
N THR A 30 11.39 7.73 -16.75
CA THR A 30 10.74 9.02 -16.52
C THR A 30 10.54 9.75 -17.84
N ASP A 31 9.32 10.22 -18.10
CA ASP A 31 8.99 10.98 -19.30
C ASP A 31 7.98 12.10 -19.01
N ILE A 32 7.75 12.97 -19.99
CA ILE A 32 6.66 13.94 -20.01
C ILE A 32 5.53 13.35 -20.84
N VAL A 33 4.37 13.14 -20.22
CA VAL A 33 3.18 12.61 -20.87
C VAL A 33 2.14 13.72 -21.04
N SER A 34 1.40 13.64 -22.14
CA SER A 34 0.33 14.58 -22.48
C SER A 34 -1.02 13.91 -22.35
N GLU A 35 -1.97 14.61 -21.72
CA GLU A 35 -3.38 14.24 -21.70
C GLU A 35 -4.08 14.82 -22.93
N PHE A 36 -4.81 13.96 -23.64
CA PHE A 36 -5.59 14.33 -24.80
C PHE A 36 -7.07 14.06 -24.53
N ASN A 37 -7.95 15.00 -24.91
CA ASN A 37 -9.40 14.86 -24.76
C ASN A 37 -10.06 13.84 -25.70
N SER A 38 -9.33 13.28 -26.66
CA SER A 38 -9.83 12.25 -27.58
C SER A 38 -8.68 11.50 -28.25
N ASP A 39 -8.96 10.27 -28.70
CA ASP A 39 -8.03 9.47 -29.51
C ASP A 39 -7.65 10.19 -30.81
N PHE A 40 -8.57 10.93 -31.41
CA PHE A 40 -8.27 11.76 -32.58
C PHE A 40 -7.21 12.82 -32.27
N SER A 41 -7.36 13.53 -31.14
CA SER A 41 -6.38 14.52 -30.70
C SER A 41 -5.01 13.87 -30.45
N LYS A 42 -4.99 12.68 -29.86
CA LYS A 42 -3.77 11.90 -29.57
C LYS A 42 -3.07 11.41 -30.84
N GLU A 43 -3.80 10.72 -31.72
CA GLU A 43 -3.25 10.01 -32.89
C GLU A 43 -3.01 10.92 -34.10
N VAL A 44 -3.83 11.96 -34.29
CA VAL A 44 -3.76 12.81 -35.49
C VAL A 44 -3.09 14.14 -35.18
N ILE A 45 -3.46 14.79 -34.08
CA ILE A 45 -2.98 16.14 -33.76
C ILE A 45 -1.67 16.09 -32.94
N GLY A 46 -1.49 15.08 -32.08
CA GLY A 46 -0.26 14.84 -31.33
C GLY A 46 1.00 14.80 -32.20
N PRO A 47 1.04 13.97 -33.27
CA PRO A 47 2.18 13.92 -34.20
C PRO A 47 2.45 15.23 -34.95
N LEU A 48 1.46 16.12 -35.04
CA LEU A 48 1.58 17.45 -35.64
C LEU A 48 2.15 18.49 -34.66
N GLY A 49 2.51 18.09 -33.44
CA GLY A 49 3.15 18.93 -32.43
C GLY A 49 2.18 19.57 -31.43
N TYR A 50 0.91 19.17 -31.42
CA TYR A 50 -0.02 19.60 -30.38
C TYR A 50 0.25 18.85 -29.07
N MET A 51 0.40 19.61 -27.99
CA MET A 51 0.90 19.11 -26.70
C MET A 51 -0.19 18.55 -25.76
N GLY A 52 -1.42 18.42 -26.23
CA GLY A 52 -2.56 18.02 -25.42
C GLY A 52 -3.09 19.16 -24.54
N ASP A 53 -4.07 18.83 -23.70
CA ASP A 53 -4.70 19.80 -22.79
C ASP A 53 -3.84 20.01 -21.53
N ARG A 54 -3.10 18.99 -21.10
CA ARG A 54 -2.21 19.03 -19.94
C ARG A 54 -0.97 18.17 -20.16
N GLN A 55 0.14 18.56 -19.54
CA GLN A 55 1.37 17.78 -19.51
C GLN A 55 1.75 17.45 -18.07
N PHE A 56 2.19 16.23 -17.85
CA PHE A 56 2.60 15.73 -16.55
C PHE A 56 3.97 15.06 -16.67
N ARG A 57 4.80 15.22 -15.65
CA ARG A 57 5.93 14.31 -15.47
C ARG A 57 5.36 12.98 -14.98
N ALA A 58 5.73 11.88 -15.62
CA ALA A 58 5.28 10.55 -15.22
C ALA A 58 6.45 9.57 -15.14
N ILE A 59 6.33 8.61 -14.23
CA ILE A 59 7.10 7.37 -14.29
C ILE A 59 6.28 6.39 -15.12
N CYS A 60 6.86 5.95 -16.22
CA CYS A 60 6.21 5.14 -17.23
C CYS A 60 6.83 3.75 -17.27
N ALA A 61 6.02 2.73 -17.51
CA ALA A 61 6.51 1.39 -17.83
C ALA A 61 5.45 0.64 -18.66
N SER A 62 5.90 -0.30 -19.49
CA SER A 62 5.01 -1.08 -20.36
C SER A 62 5.12 -2.58 -20.04
N THR A 63 3.99 -3.27 -20.12
CA THR A 63 3.93 -4.74 -20.05
C THR A 63 4.19 -5.37 -21.42
N GLU A 64 4.40 -6.69 -21.44
CA GLU A 64 4.50 -7.44 -22.70
C GLU A 64 3.18 -7.46 -23.50
N ASP A 65 2.04 -7.25 -22.84
CA ASP A 65 0.69 -7.25 -23.42
C ASP A 65 0.23 -5.84 -23.88
N ASP A 66 1.17 -4.93 -24.10
CA ASP A 66 0.95 -3.54 -24.56
C ASP A 66 0.11 -2.66 -23.62
N PHE A 67 -0.03 -3.05 -22.35
CA PHE A 67 -0.52 -2.14 -21.31
C PHE A 67 0.61 -1.22 -20.85
N ASN A 68 0.33 0.07 -20.86
CA ASN A 68 1.23 1.14 -20.46
C ASN A 68 0.77 1.72 -19.13
N TYR A 69 1.65 1.71 -18.14
CA TYR A 69 1.46 2.37 -16.86
C TYR A 69 2.04 3.77 -16.90
N PHE A 70 1.32 4.71 -16.29
CA PHE A 70 1.76 6.08 -16.08
C PHE A 70 1.46 6.48 -14.64
N ALA A 71 2.50 6.59 -13.81
CA ALA A 71 2.40 7.24 -12.51
C ALA A 71 2.62 8.75 -12.70
N CYS A 72 1.53 9.48 -12.96
CA CYS A 72 1.55 10.91 -13.29
C CYS A 72 1.66 11.76 -12.03
N LYS A 73 2.67 12.63 -11.97
CA LYS A 73 2.84 13.60 -10.89
C LYS A 73 1.81 14.71 -11.02
N ILE A 74 0.89 14.79 -10.06
CA ILE A 74 -0.11 15.84 -9.89
C ILE A 74 0.41 16.86 -8.86
N GLU A 75 -0.39 17.88 -8.57
CA GLU A 75 -0.16 18.87 -7.53
C GLU A 75 0.13 18.25 -6.15
N ASN A 76 0.86 18.97 -5.30
CA ASN A 76 1.19 18.60 -3.92
C ASN A 76 1.95 17.27 -3.76
N ASN A 77 2.72 16.87 -4.78
CA ASN A 77 3.56 15.67 -4.77
C ASN A 77 2.75 14.35 -4.73
N PHE A 78 1.48 14.40 -5.14
CA PHE A 78 0.66 13.20 -5.35
C PHE A 78 0.92 12.61 -6.72
N TYR A 79 0.81 11.29 -6.81
CA TYR A 79 0.83 10.57 -8.06
C TYR A 79 -0.52 9.90 -8.31
N LYS A 80 -1.00 9.99 -9.54
CA LYS A 80 -2.14 9.20 -10.03
C LYS A 80 -1.61 8.13 -10.97
N LEU A 81 -1.96 6.89 -10.68
CA LEU A 81 -1.71 5.78 -11.59
C LEU A 81 -2.78 5.80 -12.69
N LEU A 82 -2.33 5.84 -13.93
CA LEU A 82 -3.14 5.59 -15.12
C LEU A 82 -2.58 4.34 -15.81
N ILE A 83 -3.47 3.56 -16.38
CA ILE A 83 -3.11 2.42 -17.22
C ILE A 83 -3.85 2.65 -18.53
N GLU A 84 -3.18 2.46 -19.66
CA GLU A 84 -3.80 2.53 -20.99
C GLU A 84 -3.30 1.36 -21.84
N GLN A 85 -4.14 0.93 -22.78
CA GLN A 85 -3.71 0.05 -23.87
C GLN A 85 -3.89 0.80 -25.19
N SER A 86 -2.97 0.57 -26.13
CA SER A 86 -2.98 1.26 -27.42
C SER A 86 -4.21 0.94 -28.27
N ALA A 87 -4.83 -0.24 -28.07
CA ALA A 87 -6.01 -0.68 -28.80
C ALA A 87 -7.01 -1.36 -27.84
N PRO A 88 -7.94 -0.61 -27.22
CA PRO A 88 -8.86 -1.17 -26.24
C PRO A 88 -9.82 -2.19 -26.85
N LEU A 89 -9.89 -3.36 -26.22
CA LEU A 89 -10.73 -4.51 -26.50
C LEU A 89 -11.78 -4.69 -25.39
N PRO A 90 -12.91 -5.36 -25.70
CA PRO A 90 -13.88 -5.74 -24.67
C PRO A 90 -13.22 -6.67 -23.62
N GLY A 91 -13.26 -6.25 -22.35
CA GLY A 91 -12.67 -6.99 -21.22
C GLY A 91 -11.41 -6.36 -20.63
N ASP A 92 -10.82 -5.36 -21.29
CA ASP A 92 -9.62 -4.70 -20.78
C ASP A 92 -9.86 -3.98 -19.46
N GLU A 93 -11.08 -3.51 -19.17
CA GLU A 93 -11.40 -2.87 -17.90
C GLU A 93 -11.10 -3.78 -16.70
N GLU A 94 -11.41 -5.09 -16.80
CA GLU A 94 -11.11 -6.06 -15.73
C GLU A 94 -9.60 -6.29 -15.61
N ILE A 95 -8.90 -6.37 -16.75
CA ILE A 95 -7.43 -6.54 -16.79
C ILE A 95 -6.74 -5.31 -16.20
N MET A 96 -7.16 -4.11 -16.58
CA MET A 96 -6.63 -2.84 -16.08
C MET A 96 -6.89 -2.69 -14.57
N ALA A 97 -8.05 -3.13 -14.08
CA ALA A 97 -8.35 -3.18 -12.65
C ALA A 97 -7.41 -4.14 -11.89
N ASP A 98 -7.16 -5.34 -12.43
CA ASP A 98 -6.19 -6.30 -11.88
C ASP A 98 -4.77 -5.72 -11.87
N LEU A 99 -4.33 -5.14 -12.99
CA LEU A 99 -3.02 -4.50 -13.12
C LEU A 99 -2.84 -3.34 -12.13
N ALA A 100 -3.88 -2.53 -11.91
CA ALA A 100 -3.88 -1.47 -10.92
C ALA A 100 -3.79 -2.01 -9.49
N ALA A 101 -4.54 -3.07 -9.17
CA ALA A 101 -4.49 -3.73 -7.86
C ALA A 101 -3.12 -4.37 -7.59
N ARG A 102 -2.51 -5.00 -8.60
CA ARG A 102 -1.15 -5.54 -8.53
C ARG A 102 -0.12 -4.45 -8.27
N PHE A 103 -0.25 -3.30 -8.94
CA PHE A 103 0.63 -2.15 -8.70
C PHE A 103 0.47 -1.59 -7.29
N GLN A 104 -0.77 -1.40 -6.83
CA GLN A 104 -1.04 -0.95 -5.46
C GLN A 104 -0.41 -1.88 -4.43
N ARG A 105 -0.60 -3.20 -4.59
CA ARG A 105 0.02 -4.21 -3.73
C ARG A 105 1.55 -4.13 -3.76
N ALA A 106 2.15 -3.98 -4.94
CA ALA A 106 3.59 -3.85 -5.08
C ALA A 106 4.12 -2.60 -4.36
N TYR A 107 3.41 -1.47 -4.46
CA TYR A 107 3.75 -0.23 -3.76
C TYR A 107 3.65 -0.38 -2.23
N ILE A 108 2.56 -0.97 -1.73
CA ILE A 108 2.40 -1.27 -0.29
C ILE A 108 3.51 -2.20 0.19
N SER A 109 3.88 -3.21 -0.61
CA SER A 109 5.00 -4.10 -0.30
C SER A 109 6.33 -3.36 -0.18
N VAL A 110 6.58 -2.29 -0.93
CA VAL A 110 7.78 -1.45 -0.75
C VAL A 110 7.77 -0.75 0.61
N ALA A 111 6.63 -0.19 1.02
CA ALA A 111 6.51 0.45 2.34
C ALA A 111 6.73 -0.56 3.49
N ILE A 112 6.27 -1.80 3.30
CA ILE A 112 6.49 -2.91 4.22
C ILE A 112 7.98 -3.30 4.28
N ASP A 113 8.64 -3.45 3.13
CA ASP A 113 10.06 -3.79 3.08
C ASP A 113 10.93 -2.74 3.78
N ASN A 114 10.59 -1.45 3.62
CA ASN A 114 11.25 -0.36 4.33
C ASN A 114 11.06 -0.50 5.86
N THR A 115 9.83 -0.80 6.29
CA THR A 115 9.48 -1.01 7.70
C THR A 115 10.24 -2.20 8.29
N ILE A 116 10.27 -3.35 7.59
CA ILE A 116 11.01 -4.55 7.96
C ILE A 116 12.50 -4.26 8.07
N SER A 117 13.07 -3.56 7.08
CA SER A 117 14.49 -3.20 7.06
C SER A 117 14.88 -2.37 8.29
N ARG A 118 14.02 -1.43 8.70
CA ARG A 118 14.22 -0.60 9.88
C ARG A 118 14.14 -1.39 11.19
N ILE A 119 13.17 -2.30 11.31
CA ILE A 119 13.08 -3.17 12.49
C ILE A 119 14.31 -4.08 12.56
N ASN A 120 14.73 -4.67 11.43
CA ASN A 120 15.94 -5.50 11.37
C ASN A 120 17.21 -4.72 11.72
N ALA A 121 17.31 -3.44 11.33
CA ALA A 121 18.42 -2.57 11.70
C ALA A 121 18.53 -2.33 13.21
N SER A 122 17.43 -2.49 13.96
CA SER A 122 17.42 -2.45 15.43
C SER A 122 17.84 -3.78 16.09
N GLY A 123 18.14 -4.82 15.29
CA GLY A 123 18.50 -6.16 15.78
C GLY A 123 17.31 -7.00 16.24
N VAL A 124 16.08 -6.53 16.03
CA VAL A 124 14.85 -7.26 16.36
C VAL A 124 14.51 -8.19 15.20
N PRO A 125 14.31 -9.50 15.43
CA PRO A 125 13.93 -10.42 14.37
C PRO A 125 12.52 -10.10 13.85
N THR A 126 12.33 -10.26 12.54
CA THR A 126 11.09 -9.99 11.83
C THR A 126 10.68 -11.15 10.92
N ARG A 127 9.39 -11.24 10.63
CA ARG A 127 8.82 -12.15 9.64
C ARG A 127 7.66 -11.45 8.94
N LEU A 128 7.58 -11.62 7.62
CA LEU A 128 6.42 -11.21 6.83
C LEU A 128 5.49 -12.40 6.57
N LYS A 129 4.20 -12.18 6.75
CA LYS A 129 3.12 -13.03 6.24
C LYS A 129 2.31 -12.25 5.22
N GLU A 130 2.05 -12.89 4.09
CA GLU A 130 1.32 -12.29 2.99
C GLU A 130 0.02 -13.04 2.73
N ALA A 131 -1.07 -12.30 2.60
CA ALA A 131 -2.34 -12.78 2.09
C ALA A 131 -2.81 -11.86 0.95
N ALA A 132 -3.90 -12.20 0.28
CA ALA A 132 -4.39 -11.45 -0.88
C ALA A 132 -4.76 -9.99 -0.55
N ASP A 133 -5.36 -9.77 0.61
CA ASP A 133 -5.96 -8.52 1.07
C ASP A 133 -5.18 -7.83 2.21
N HIS A 134 -4.15 -8.49 2.74
CA HIS A 134 -3.36 -7.95 3.83
C HIS A 134 -1.91 -8.44 3.86
N PHE A 135 -1.10 -7.68 4.59
CA PHE A 135 0.24 -8.04 5.02
C PHE A 135 0.31 -8.03 6.54
N GLU A 136 1.06 -8.94 7.13
CA GLU A 136 1.30 -8.99 8.57
C GLU A 136 2.80 -9.11 8.84
N ILE A 137 3.35 -8.08 9.49
CA ILE A 137 4.74 -8.02 9.93
C ILE A 137 4.77 -8.47 11.39
N GLU A 138 5.31 -9.64 11.66
CA GLU A 138 5.55 -10.13 13.02
C GLU A 138 6.98 -9.79 13.46
N PHE A 139 7.17 -9.34 14.69
CA PHE A 139 8.47 -8.96 15.22
C PHE A 139 8.55 -9.13 16.74
N GLY A 140 9.78 -9.10 17.28
CA GLY A 140 10.05 -9.42 18.68
C GLY A 140 10.76 -10.76 18.83
N SER A 141 11.37 -11.00 20.00
CA SER A 141 12.25 -12.17 20.17
C SER A 141 11.55 -13.50 19.96
N ASN A 142 10.22 -13.53 20.18
CA ASN A 142 9.34 -14.66 19.98
C ASN A 142 8.19 -14.32 18.99
N TYR A 143 8.34 -13.28 18.16
CA TYR A 143 7.30 -12.80 17.25
C TYR A 143 5.99 -12.40 17.96
N GLU A 144 6.12 -11.82 19.15
CA GLU A 144 5.01 -11.46 20.04
C GLU A 144 4.29 -10.14 19.66
N TYR A 145 4.88 -9.37 18.74
CA TYR A 145 4.30 -8.13 18.22
C TYR A 145 3.95 -8.28 16.74
N SER A 146 2.90 -7.60 16.29
CA SER A 146 2.58 -7.57 14.87
C SER A 146 2.03 -6.22 14.40
N ILE A 147 2.30 -5.90 13.14
CA ILE A 147 1.65 -4.82 12.39
C ILE A 147 0.91 -5.49 11.23
N ARG A 148 -0.41 -5.33 11.19
CA ARG A 148 -1.25 -5.81 10.09
C ARG A 148 -1.69 -4.63 9.25
N ILE A 149 -1.43 -4.71 7.94
CA ILE A 149 -1.86 -3.73 6.96
C ILE A 149 -2.89 -4.41 6.05
N THR A 150 -4.14 -3.97 6.12
CA THR A 150 -5.23 -4.42 5.27
C THR A 150 -5.56 -3.32 4.26
N PHE A 151 -5.79 -3.68 3.01
CA PHE A 151 -6.09 -2.72 1.96
C PHE A 151 -7.27 -3.20 1.11
N SER A 152 -8.22 -2.30 0.84
CA SER A 152 -9.41 -2.60 0.05
C SER A 152 -9.80 -1.36 -0.75
N GLY A 153 -9.72 -1.47 -2.07
CA GLY A 153 -9.89 -0.32 -2.97
C GLY A 153 -8.95 0.81 -2.60
N ASN A 154 -9.49 1.99 -2.28
CA ASN A 154 -8.70 3.17 -1.91
C ASN A 154 -8.51 3.36 -0.40
N SER A 155 -8.86 2.39 0.44
CA SER A 155 -8.71 2.49 1.89
C SER A 155 -7.66 1.52 2.41
N VAL A 156 -6.80 2.02 3.30
CA VAL A 156 -5.83 1.23 4.04
C VAL A 156 -6.17 1.30 5.53
N THR A 157 -6.11 0.15 6.20
CA THR A 157 -6.25 0.03 7.64
C THR A 157 -5.01 -0.64 8.20
N GLU A 158 -4.38 0.02 9.16
CA GLU A 158 -3.22 -0.47 9.88
C GLU A 158 -3.64 -0.85 11.31
N GLU A 159 -3.24 -2.02 11.77
CA GLU A 159 -3.49 -2.50 13.13
C GLU A 159 -2.17 -2.94 13.77
N VAL A 160 -1.82 -2.36 14.91
CA VAL A 160 -0.63 -2.74 15.68
C VAL A 160 -1.03 -3.51 16.93
N PHE A 161 -0.41 -4.67 17.13
CA PHE A 161 -0.69 -5.58 18.23
C PHE A 161 0.51 -5.73 19.17
N GLY A 162 0.24 -5.66 20.48
CA GLY A 162 1.18 -6.05 21.53
C GLY A 162 2.25 -5.01 21.90
N VAL A 163 2.48 -3.99 21.07
CA VAL A 163 3.48 -2.93 21.32
C VAL A 163 3.08 -2.06 22.53
N LYS A 164 4.03 -1.46 23.23
CA LYS A 164 3.77 -0.52 24.34
C LYS A 164 4.57 0.77 24.16
N GLY A 165 3.93 1.91 24.46
CA GLY A 165 4.56 3.24 24.46
C GLY A 165 4.79 3.83 23.06
N ASP A 166 5.53 4.95 23.01
CA ASP A 166 5.76 5.78 21.80
C ASP A 166 6.44 5.06 20.61
N ILE A 167 6.87 3.82 20.82
CA ILE A 167 7.46 2.97 19.78
C ILE A 167 6.42 2.60 18.72
N CYS A 168 5.14 2.45 19.11
CA CYS A 168 4.07 2.11 18.16
C CYS A 168 3.87 3.22 17.13
N THR A 169 3.83 4.48 17.54
CA THR A 169 3.62 5.62 16.65
C THR A 169 4.78 5.83 15.69
N LYS A 170 6.03 5.67 16.15
CA LYS A 170 7.21 5.78 15.27
C LYS A 170 7.30 4.64 14.26
N LEU A 171 6.82 3.46 14.63
CA LEU A 171 6.79 2.30 13.74
C LEU A 171 5.85 2.53 12.54
N THR A 172 4.77 3.26 12.76
CA THR A 172 3.67 3.40 11.81
C THR A 172 3.72 4.71 11.04
N GLU A 173 4.32 5.76 11.61
CA GLU A 173 4.47 7.09 10.98
C GLU A 173 5.12 7.03 9.59
N GLU A 174 6.13 6.19 9.40
CA GLU A 174 6.79 6.05 8.09
C GLU A 174 5.90 5.30 7.08
N LEU A 175 5.15 4.29 7.55
CA LEU A 175 4.21 3.55 6.74
C LEU A 175 3.04 4.45 6.33
N GLU A 176 2.50 5.21 7.27
CA GLU A 176 1.49 6.24 7.03
C GLU A 176 2.01 7.32 6.05
N SER A 177 3.26 7.78 6.18
CA SER A 177 3.84 8.78 5.27
C SER A 177 3.97 8.32 3.82
N LEU A 178 4.16 7.02 3.61
CA LEU A 178 4.29 6.42 2.27
C LEU A 178 2.93 6.05 1.67
N LEU A 179 1.94 5.73 2.50
CA LEU A 179 0.64 5.22 2.04
C LEU A 179 -0.49 6.26 2.10
N ALA A 180 -0.33 7.34 2.86
CA ALA A 180 -1.32 8.39 3.04
C ALA A 180 -0.80 9.76 2.58
N SER A 181 -1.74 10.63 2.26
CA SER A 181 -1.42 12.03 1.99
C SER A 181 -0.96 12.74 3.28
N PRO A 182 -0.03 13.71 3.21
CA PRO A 182 0.30 14.56 4.35
C PRO A 182 -0.90 15.32 4.95
N THR A 183 -1.98 15.45 4.19
CA THR A 183 -3.24 16.09 4.63
C THR A 183 -4.36 15.07 4.87
N ALA A 184 -4.09 13.76 4.79
CA ALA A 184 -5.09 12.74 5.06
C ALA A 184 -5.48 12.76 6.54
N GLU A 185 -6.77 12.59 6.82
CA GLU A 185 -7.25 12.41 8.18
C GLU A 185 -6.91 10.99 8.64
N LEU A 186 -6.00 10.88 9.61
CA LEU A 186 -5.63 9.60 10.23
C LEU A 186 -6.60 9.31 11.38
N LEU A 187 -7.53 8.40 11.16
CA LEU A 187 -8.50 7.98 12.18
C LEU A 187 -7.87 6.88 13.04
N THR A 188 -7.21 7.28 14.14
CA THR A 188 -6.57 6.36 15.08
C THR A 188 -7.49 6.01 16.24
N GLU A 189 -7.88 4.75 16.34
CA GLU A 189 -8.61 4.18 17.47
C GLU A 189 -7.67 3.33 18.35
N TRP A 190 -7.61 3.66 19.64
CA TRP A 190 -6.85 2.87 20.61
C TRP A 190 -7.71 1.70 21.11
N LYS A 191 -7.27 0.46 20.87
CA LYS A 191 -7.97 -0.72 21.38
C LYS A 191 -7.60 -0.90 22.86
N PRO A 192 -8.59 -0.87 23.79
CA PRO A 192 -8.31 -1.16 25.20
C PRO A 192 -7.74 -2.58 25.33
N GLU A 193 -6.82 -2.78 26.28
CA GLU A 193 -6.29 -4.11 26.58
C GLU A 193 -7.44 -5.04 26.99
N TYR A 194 -7.82 -5.99 26.14
CA TYR A 194 -8.62 -7.12 26.58
C TYR A 194 -7.75 -7.95 27.53
N THR A 195 -8.04 -7.86 28.81
CA THR A 195 -7.66 -8.92 29.75
C THR A 195 -8.39 -10.15 29.26
N VAL A 196 -7.67 -11.11 28.67
CA VAL A 196 -8.22 -12.45 28.47
C VAL A 196 -8.41 -13.01 29.87
N VAL A 197 -9.59 -12.82 30.43
CA VAL A 197 -10.04 -13.58 31.59
C VAL A 197 -10.21 -15.00 31.06
N HIS A 198 -9.20 -15.83 31.30
CA HIS A 198 -9.28 -17.26 31.09
C HIS A 198 -10.22 -17.83 32.17
N GLU A 199 -11.53 -17.67 31.97
CA GLU A 199 -12.53 -18.35 32.77
C GLU A 199 -13.11 -19.50 31.95
N GLU A 200 -12.51 -20.69 32.10
CA GLU A 200 -13.25 -21.95 32.10
C GLU A 200 -12.43 -23.07 32.76
N GLN A 201 -12.33 -23.01 34.09
CA GLN A 201 -12.26 -24.23 34.90
C GLN A 201 -13.21 -24.09 36.09
N THR A 202 -14.49 -24.35 35.86
CA THR A 202 -15.41 -24.73 36.93
C THR A 202 -15.09 -26.17 37.36
N LEU A 203 -14.09 -26.33 38.23
CA LEU A 203 -13.91 -27.57 38.99
C LEU A 203 -15.02 -27.64 40.06
N GLN A 204 -16.07 -28.42 39.80
CA GLN A 204 -16.98 -28.86 40.85
C GLN A 204 -16.27 -29.88 41.74
N ILE A 205 -15.81 -29.45 42.91
CA ILE A 205 -15.34 -30.35 43.96
C ILE A 205 -16.56 -30.84 44.75
N LEU A 206 -16.93 -32.10 44.56
CA LEU A 206 -17.90 -32.80 45.41
C LEU A 206 -17.24 -33.13 46.76
N SER A 207 -17.88 -32.75 47.87
CA SER A 207 -17.40 -33.14 49.20
C SER A 207 -17.62 -34.63 49.42
N ALA A 208 -16.54 -35.38 49.62
CA ALA A 208 -16.62 -36.67 50.32
C ALA A 208 -16.40 -36.40 51.82
N ARG A 209 -17.48 -36.36 52.60
CA ARG A 209 -17.41 -36.65 54.03
C ARG A 209 -17.36 -38.16 54.17
N LEU A 210 -16.27 -38.66 54.77
CA LEU A 210 -16.26 -39.80 55.69
C LEU A 210 -15.12 -39.57 56.69
#